data_AF-X1MZS2-F1
#
_entry.id   AF-X1MZS2-F1
#
_cell.length_a   1.000
_cell.length_b   1.000
_cell.length_c   1.000
_cell.angle_alpha   90.00
_cell.angle_beta   90.00
_cell.angle_gamma   90.00
#
_symmetry.space_group_name_H-M   'P 1'
#
loop_
_entity.id
_entity.type
_entity.pdbx_description
1 polymer ?
#
loop_
_entity_poly.entity_id
_entity_poly.type
_entity_poly.pdbx_seq_one_letter_code
_entity_poly.pdbx_strand_id
1 'polypeptide(L)'
;KELGANDPTFVGMGVSGGEEGARHGPSIMVGGTPESYARIEPVLTAISAKYEGESCSALLGPDGAGHFVKTIHNGIEYADMQMIAEIYGILRDGLGLSPVEIGKIFDTWNKGPLNSYLIEITAKVLAATDTETGKPAVEIIVDSAGQKGTGRWAAIEAQMLGIPATGIEAAVAARSISALGGERAKAAKAYASLGTPKLAGTDQSFIDALEQGLLAGKIAAYAQGFAVMAGASAEHGWNIPLDTTAKIWR
;
A
#
# COMPACT_ATOMS: atom_id res chain seq x y z
N LYS A 1 24.10 -18.61 3.19
CA LYS A 1 25.48 -19.06 2.86
C LYS A 1 26.12 -17.90 2.14
N GLU A 2 27.17 -17.30 2.68
CA GLU A 2 27.92 -16.27 1.97
C GLU A 2 28.45 -16.86 0.65
N LEU A 3 28.32 -16.10 -0.42
CA LEU A 3 28.84 -16.47 -1.73
C LEU A 3 30.36 -16.32 -1.68
N GLY A 4 31.10 -17.36 -2.07
CA GLY A 4 32.56 -17.36 -2.11
C GLY A 4 33.11 -16.44 -3.21
N ALA A 5 34.43 -16.22 -3.20
CA ALA A 5 35.10 -15.32 -4.15
C ALA A 5 34.92 -15.68 -5.64
N ASN A 6 34.54 -16.93 -5.95
CA ASN A 6 34.29 -17.42 -7.30
C ASN A 6 32.79 -17.63 -7.60
N ASP A 7 31.91 -17.31 -6.65
CA ASP A 7 30.47 -17.43 -6.83
C ASP A 7 29.94 -16.21 -7.61
N PRO A 8 28.84 -16.38 -8.39
CA PRO A 8 28.24 -15.28 -9.13
C PRO A 8 27.79 -14.17 -8.19
N THR A 9 28.01 -12.92 -8.59
CA THR A 9 27.47 -11.77 -7.86
C THR A 9 25.95 -11.83 -7.83
N PHE A 10 25.36 -11.65 -6.65
CA PHE A 10 23.92 -11.59 -6.47
C PHE A 10 23.46 -10.18 -6.10
N VAL A 11 22.29 -9.80 -6.61
CA VAL A 11 21.61 -8.54 -6.29
C VAL A 11 20.14 -8.87 -6.06
N GLY A 12 19.63 -8.55 -4.87
CA GLY A 12 18.21 -8.63 -4.56
C GLY A 12 17.54 -7.30 -4.90
N MET A 13 16.55 -7.28 -5.80
CA MET A 13 16.01 -6.04 -6.33
C MET A 13 14.48 -6.04 -6.30
N GLY A 14 13.92 -5.15 -5.49
CA GLY A 14 12.50 -4.85 -5.51
C GLY A 14 12.13 -3.92 -6.66
N VAL A 15 11.05 -4.21 -7.37
CA VAL A 15 10.52 -3.36 -8.45
C VAL A 15 9.05 -3.05 -8.19
N SER A 16 8.65 -1.78 -8.20
CA SER A 16 7.26 -1.33 -7.98
C SER A 16 6.78 -0.42 -9.13
N GLY A 17 5.49 -0.48 -9.46
CA GLY A 17 4.87 0.28 -10.56
C GLY A 17 3.88 -0.49 -11.44
N GLY A 18 3.73 -1.80 -11.24
CA GLY A 18 2.87 -2.63 -12.08
C GLY A 18 3.36 -2.75 -13.52
N GLU A 19 2.49 -3.18 -14.43
CA GLU A 19 2.83 -3.37 -15.85
C GLU A 19 3.18 -2.04 -16.53
N GLU A 20 2.37 -1.00 -16.29
CA GLU A 20 2.57 0.33 -16.86
C GLU A 20 3.85 0.99 -16.31
N GLY A 21 4.08 0.93 -15.00
CA GLY A 21 5.32 1.41 -14.40
C GLY A 21 6.54 0.65 -14.90
N ALA A 22 6.47 -0.67 -15.09
CA ALA A 22 7.58 -1.42 -15.68
C ALA A 22 7.91 -0.96 -17.12
N ARG A 23 6.90 -0.50 -17.88
CA ARG A 23 7.09 -0.01 -19.25
C ARG A 23 7.65 1.41 -19.32
N HIS A 24 7.25 2.28 -18.39
CA HIS A 24 7.47 3.73 -18.48
C HIS A 24 8.40 4.31 -17.41
N GLY A 25 8.70 3.55 -16.35
CA GLY A 25 9.57 3.95 -15.27
C GLY A 25 9.08 3.41 -13.92
N PRO A 26 9.67 2.33 -13.39
CA PRO A 26 9.30 1.83 -12.07
C PRO A 26 10.17 2.46 -10.97
N SER A 27 9.76 2.27 -9.72
CA SER A 27 10.65 2.41 -8.56
C SER A 27 11.48 1.13 -8.39
N ILE A 28 12.80 1.27 -8.19
CA ILE A 28 13.75 0.16 -8.15
C ILE A 28 14.59 0.22 -6.85
N MET A 29 14.41 -0.78 -6.00
CA MET A 29 14.98 -0.87 -4.65
C MET A 29 16.06 -1.95 -4.62
N VAL A 30 17.34 -1.57 -4.64
CA VAL A 30 18.45 -2.51 -4.84
C VAL A 30 19.10 -2.90 -3.51
N GLY A 31 19.35 -4.19 -3.30
CA GLY A 31 20.17 -4.76 -2.25
C GLY A 31 21.36 -5.51 -2.85
N GLY A 32 22.56 -5.26 -2.33
CA GLY A 32 23.80 -5.84 -2.84
C GLY A 32 25.04 -5.06 -2.39
N THR A 33 26.21 -5.43 -2.89
CA THR A 33 27.43 -4.67 -2.58
C THR A 33 27.52 -3.40 -3.45
N PRO A 34 28.24 -2.36 -3.01
CA PRO A 34 28.47 -1.18 -3.84
C PRO A 34 29.08 -1.51 -5.21
N GLU A 35 29.99 -2.49 -5.27
CA GLU A 35 30.63 -2.92 -6.51
C GLU A 35 29.64 -3.62 -7.44
N SER A 36 28.68 -4.39 -6.91
CA SER A 36 27.66 -5.03 -7.73
C SER A 36 26.66 -4.01 -8.27
N TYR A 37 26.27 -3.04 -7.47
CA TYR A 37 25.38 -1.95 -7.88
C TYR A 37 26.01 -1.07 -8.96
N ALA A 38 27.26 -0.65 -8.81
CA ALA A 38 27.95 0.22 -9.78
C ALA A 38 27.97 -0.37 -11.20
N ARG A 39 27.96 -1.71 -11.35
CA ARG A 39 27.90 -2.38 -12.65
C ARG A 39 26.56 -2.25 -13.35
N ILE A 40 25.46 -2.11 -12.61
CA ILE A 40 24.08 -2.11 -13.13
C ILE A 40 23.38 -0.75 -12.99
N GLU A 41 23.89 0.12 -12.12
CA GLU A 41 23.35 1.45 -11.84
C GLU A 41 23.03 2.27 -13.09
N PRO A 42 23.89 2.34 -14.14
CA PRO A 42 23.58 3.14 -15.33
C PRO A 42 22.29 2.68 -16.03
N VAL A 43 22.02 1.38 -16.05
CA VAL A 43 20.79 0.83 -16.63
C VAL A 43 19.61 1.09 -15.72
N LEU A 44 19.73 0.80 -14.42
CA LEU A 44 18.63 0.93 -13.47
C LEU A 44 18.18 2.38 -13.30
N THR A 45 19.13 3.31 -13.26
CA THR A 45 18.82 4.75 -13.23
C THR A 45 18.27 5.23 -14.56
N ALA A 46 18.70 4.72 -15.72
CA ALA A 46 18.12 5.12 -17.00
C ALA A 46 16.65 4.68 -17.17
N ILE A 47 16.29 3.50 -16.66
CA ILE A 47 14.95 2.92 -16.85
C ILE A 47 13.95 3.26 -15.75
N SER A 48 14.38 3.77 -14.59
CA SER A 48 13.48 4.08 -13.47
C SER A 48 12.65 5.34 -13.71
N ALA A 49 11.56 5.49 -12.94
CA ALA A 49 10.84 6.75 -12.86
C ALA A 49 11.78 7.92 -12.51
N LYS A 50 11.36 9.14 -12.88
CA LYS A 50 12.08 10.38 -12.60
C LYS A 50 11.15 11.35 -11.89
N TYR A 51 11.52 11.80 -10.70
CA TYR A 51 10.81 12.84 -9.97
C TYR A 51 11.72 14.05 -9.83
N GLU A 52 11.32 15.20 -10.38
CA GLU A 52 12.13 16.43 -10.39
C GLU A 52 13.55 16.22 -10.94
N GLY A 53 13.70 15.30 -11.90
CA GLY A 53 14.99 14.93 -12.49
C GLY A 53 15.80 13.88 -11.70
N GLU A 54 15.39 13.54 -10.48
CA GLU A 54 16.02 12.48 -9.67
C GLU A 54 15.47 11.10 -10.04
N SER A 55 16.34 10.08 -10.10
CA SER A 55 15.94 8.70 -10.40
C SER A 55 15.30 8.02 -9.20
N CYS A 56 14.18 7.33 -9.41
CA CYS A 56 13.56 6.45 -8.41
C CYS A 56 14.26 5.07 -8.36
N SER A 57 15.59 5.07 -8.29
CA SER A 57 16.40 3.86 -8.12
C SER A 57 17.61 4.14 -7.23
N ALA A 58 17.87 3.27 -6.25
CA ALA A 58 19.01 3.41 -5.36
C ALA A 58 19.47 2.05 -4.78
N LEU A 59 20.73 2.00 -4.35
CA LEU A 59 21.25 0.97 -3.45
C LEU A 59 20.80 1.27 -2.02
N LEU A 60 20.13 0.31 -1.38
CA LEU A 60 19.49 0.49 -0.08
C LEU A 60 20.16 -0.30 1.04
N GLY A 61 21.25 -1.01 0.75
CA GLY A 61 21.98 -1.83 1.70
C GLY A 61 22.52 -3.12 1.07
N PRO A 62 23.19 -3.97 1.85
CA PRO A 62 23.71 -5.24 1.37
C PRO A 62 22.59 -6.27 1.20
N ASP A 63 22.95 -7.42 0.63
CA ASP A 63 22.17 -8.65 0.63
C ASP A 63 20.69 -8.48 0.19
N GLY A 64 19.76 -8.83 1.09
CA GLY A 64 18.32 -8.80 0.87
C GLY A 64 17.66 -7.45 1.13
N ALA A 65 18.41 -6.39 1.46
CA ALA A 65 17.85 -5.11 1.88
C ALA A 65 16.85 -4.53 0.87
N GLY A 66 17.16 -4.57 -0.43
CA GLY A 66 16.26 -4.11 -1.49
C GLY A 66 14.91 -4.85 -1.54
N HIS A 67 14.93 -6.18 -1.37
CA HIS A 67 13.70 -6.99 -1.28
C HIS A 67 12.93 -6.72 0.02
N PHE A 68 13.64 -6.49 1.13
CA PHE A 68 13.01 -6.16 2.40
C PHE A 68 12.29 -4.82 2.32
N VAL A 69 12.95 -3.78 1.80
CA VAL A 69 12.32 -2.46 1.56
C VAL A 69 11.08 -2.60 0.68
N LYS A 70 11.13 -3.42 -0.37
CA LYS A 70 9.95 -3.69 -1.21
C LYS A 70 8.83 -4.43 -0.47
N THR A 71 9.18 -5.32 0.45
CA THR A 71 8.21 -6.00 1.31
C THR A 71 7.47 -4.99 2.18
N ILE A 72 8.19 -4.07 2.81
CA ILE A 72 7.59 -3.01 3.62
C ILE A 72 6.78 -2.02 2.78
N HIS A 73 7.25 -1.64 1.59
CA HIS A 73 6.45 -0.88 0.61
C HIS A 73 5.06 -1.51 0.41
N ASN A 74 5.00 -2.83 0.15
CA ASN A 74 3.71 -3.50 -0.02
C ASN A 74 2.89 -3.62 1.27
N GLY A 75 3.54 -3.67 2.44
CA GLY A 75 2.85 -3.56 3.72
C GLY A 75 2.14 -2.22 3.89
N ILE A 76 2.84 -1.12 3.61
CA ILE A 76 2.29 0.24 3.65
C ILE A 76 1.16 0.40 2.61
N GLU A 77 1.35 -0.12 1.39
CA GLU A 77 0.31 -0.15 0.35
C GLU A 77 -0.96 -0.86 0.83
N TYR A 78 -0.82 -1.99 1.56
CA TYR A 78 -1.98 -2.70 2.12
C TYR A 78 -2.73 -1.84 3.14
N ALA A 79 -2.01 -1.17 4.03
CA ALA A 79 -2.61 -0.26 5.01
C ALA A 79 -3.35 0.91 4.33
N ASP A 80 -2.73 1.55 3.33
CA ASP A 80 -3.32 2.67 2.59
C ASP A 80 -4.62 2.24 1.88
N MET A 81 -4.58 1.12 1.14
CA MET A 81 -5.78 0.55 0.50
C MET A 81 -6.88 0.21 1.51
N GLN A 82 -6.52 -0.33 2.68
CA GLN A 82 -7.49 -0.70 3.71
C GLN A 82 -8.16 0.53 4.31
N MET A 83 -7.40 1.59 4.64
CA MET A 83 -7.97 2.84 5.16
C MET A 83 -8.87 3.52 4.14
N ILE A 84 -8.50 3.52 2.85
CA ILE A 84 -9.36 4.00 1.77
C ILE A 84 -10.67 3.19 1.72
N ALA A 85 -10.59 1.87 1.83
CA ALA A 85 -11.78 1.00 1.84
C ALA A 85 -12.68 1.22 3.07
N GLU A 86 -12.10 1.52 4.23
CA GLU A 86 -12.85 1.87 5.45
C GLU A 86 -13.60 3.20 5.28
N ILE A 87 -12.95 4.22 4.74
CA ILE A 87 -13.60 5.51 4.44
C ILE A 87 -14.73 5.31 3.42
N TYR A 88 -14.49 4.52 2.36
CA TYR A 88 -15.54 4.15 1.42
C TYR A 88 -16.72 3.45 2.12
N GLY A 89 -16.45 2.51 3.03
CA GLY A 89 -17.49 1.84 3.82
C GLY A 89 -18.30 2.80 4.70
N ILE A 90 -17.65 3.77 5.36
CA ILE A 90 -18.31 4.81 6.16
C ILE A 90 -19.23 5.67 5.28
N LEU A 91 -18.74 6.13 4.13
CA LEU A 91 -19.52 6.96 3.21
C LEU A 91 -20.69 6.19 2.57
N ARG A 92 -20.47 4.94 2.18
CA ARG A 92 -21.50 4.08 1.56
C ARG A 92 -22.56 3.63 2.56
N ASP A 93 -22.15 2.99 3.65
CA ASP A 93 -23.09 2.34 4.57
C ASP A 93 -23.65 3.33 5.59
N GLY A 94 -22.78 4.19 6.11
CA GLY A 94 -23.11 5.21 7.10
C GLY A 94 -23.91 6.36 6.52
N LEU A 95 -23.48 6.91 5.37
CA LEU A 95 -24.13 8.08 4.74
C LEU A 95 -25.07 7.72 3.58
N GLY A 96 -24.98 6.50 3.03
CA GLY A 96 -25.82 6.10 1.90
C GLY A 96 -25.41 6.73 0.57
N LEU A 97 -24.20 7.26 0.45
CA LEU A 97 -23.72 7.85 -0.80
C LEU A 97 -23.49 6.76 -1.85
N SER A 98 -23.83 7.07 -3.09
CA SER A 98 -23.53 6.19 -4.23
C SER A 98 -22.02 6.15 -4.53
N PRO A 99 -21.52 5.08 -5.18
CA PRO A 99 -20.11 5.02 -5.61
C PRO A 99 -19.65 6.25 -6.38
N VAL A 100 -20.47 6.77 -7.30
CA VAL A 100 -20.15 7.94 -8.12
C VAL A 100 -20.00 9.21 -7.28
N GLU A 101 -20.85 9.40 -6.26
CA GLU A 101 -20.73 10.53 -5.33
C GLU A 101 -19.46 10.43 -4.50
N ILE A 102 -19.14 9.23 -4.00
CA ILE A 102 -17.92 8.98 -3.23
C ILE A 102 -16.67 9.18 -4.11
N GLY A 103 -16.72 8.77 -5.37
CA GLY A 103 -15.64 8.99 -6.34
C GLY A 103 -15.31 10.47 -6.53
N LYS A 104 -16.32 11.36 -6.53
CA LYS A 104 -16.11 12.82 -6.61
C LYS A 104 -15.45 13.39 -5.35
N ILE A 105 -15.73 12.82 -4.18
CA ILE A 105 -15.06 13.19 -2.92
C ILE A 105 -13.57 12.83 -3.03
N PHE A 106 -13.23 11.60 -3.42
CA PHE A 106 -11.84 11.19 -3.62
C PHE A 106 -11.13 12.00 -4.73
N ASP A 107 -11.81 12.35 -5.82
CA ASP A 107 -11.25 13.25 -6.85
C ASP A 107 -10.91 14.65 -6.31
N THR A 108 -11.71 15.13 -5.36
CA THR A 108 -11.46 16.41 -4.67
C THR A 108 -10.26 16.28 -3.73
N TRP A 109 -10.22 15.25 -2.89
CA TRP A 109 -9.10 14.99 -1.99
C TRP A 109 -7.78 14.76 -2.73
N ASN A 110 -7.82 14.20 -3.94
CA ASN A 110 -6.64 14.02 -4.77
C ASN A 110 -5.99 15.34 -5.23
N LYS A 111 -6.69 16.48 -5.10
CA LYS A 111 -6.15 17.81 -5.41
C LYS A 111 -5.53 18.48 -4.18
N GLY A 112 -5.60 17.82 -3.03
CA GLY A 112 -5.13 18.31 -1.73
C GLY A 112 -3.99 17.48 -1.15
N PRO A 113 -3.85 17.47 0.19
CA PRO A 113 -2.77 16.77 0.88
C PRO A 113 -2.73 15.24 0.67
N LEU A 114 -3.86 14.66 0.25
CA LEU A 114 -3.97 13.23 -0.04
C LEU A 114 -3.58 12.87 -1.49
N ASN A 115 -3.11 13.82 -2.30
CA ASN A 115 -2.70 13.56 -3.69
C ASN A 115 -1.80 12.32 -3.77
N SER A 116 -2.32 11.27 -4.40
CA SER A 116 -1.60 10.00 -4.56
C SER A 116 -2.25 9.14 -5.63
N TYR A 117 -1.46 8.21 -6.20
CA TYR A 117 -1.94 7.25 -7.17
C TYR A 117 -3.13 6.43 -6.66
N LEU A 118 -3.10 5.97 -5.39
CA LEU A 118 -4.19 5.17 -4.82
C LEU A 118 -5.50 5.96 -4.68
N ILE A 119 -5.42 7.25 -4.35
CA ILE A 119 -6.61 8.11 -4.26
C ILE A 119 -7.16 8.38 -5.66
N GLU A 120 -6.28 8.66 -6.63
CA GLU A 120 -6.65 8.85 -8.04
C GLU A 120 -7.40 7.65 -8.62
N ILE A 121 -6.83 6.44 -8.50
CA ILE A 121 -7.47 5.25 -9.06
C ILE A 121 -8.75 4.89 -8.31
N THR A 122 -8.86 5.23 -7.01
CA THR A 122 -10.10 5.03 -6.25
C THR A 122 -11.23 5.84 -6.88
N ALA A 123 -10.99 7.12 -7.18
CA ALA A 123 -11.97 7.96 -7.87
C ALA A 123 -12.37 7.37 -9.24
N LYS A 124 -11.40 6.90 -10.02
CA LYS A 124 -11.65 6.26 -11.34
C LYS A 124 -12.46 4.96 -11.23
N VAL A 125 -12.10 4.08 -10.30
CA VAL A 125 -12.78 2.80 -10.08
C VAL A 125 -14.22 3.01 -9.62
N LEU A 126 -14.46 3.99 -8.75
CA LEU A 126 -15.81 4.29 -8.26
C LEU A 126 -16.71 4.94 -9.33
N ALA A 127 -16.12 5.56 -10.35
CA ALA A 127 -16.84 6.08 -11.50
C ALA A 127 -17.08 5.03 -12.61
N ALA A 128 -16.41 3.88 -12.55
CA ALA A 128 -16.53 2.85 -13.57
C ALA A 128 -17.90 2.17 -13.52
N THR A 129 -18.49 1.99 -14.70
CA THR A 129 -19.77 1.29 -14.89
C THR A 129 -19.50 -0.01 -15.61
N ASP A 130 -20.10 -1.10 -15.12
CA ASP A 130 -20.07 -2.38 -15.80
C ASP A 130 -20.94 -2.35 -17.06
N THR A 131 -20.37 -2.77 -18.19
CA THR A 131 -21.03 -2.67 -19.50
C THR A 131 -22.16 -3.68 -19.70
N GLU A 132 -22.16 -4.78 -18.94
CA GLU A 132 -23.18 -5.82 -19.07
C GLU A 132 -24.42 -5.51 -18.22
N THR A 133 -24.22 -5.08 -16.97
CA THR A 133 -25.30 -4.83 -16.00
C THR A 133 -25.73 -3.37 -15.93
N GLY A 134 -24.90 -2.43 -16.40
CA GLY A 134 -25.13 -0.99 -16.27
C GLY A 134 -25.00 -0.46 -14.84
N LYS A 135 -24.53 -1.27 -13.89
CA LYS A 135 -24.34 -0.91 -12.48
C LYS A 135 -22.91 -0.38 -12.25
N PRO A 136 -22.66 0.36 -11.16
CA PRO A 136 -21.30 0.68 -10.74
C PRO A 136 -20.47 -0.60 -10.61
N ALA A 137 -19.31 -0.66 -11.27
CA ALA A 137 -18.50 -1.87 -11.37
C ALA A 137 -18.08 -2.39 -9.98
N VAL A 138 -17.79 -1.48 -9.05
CA VAL A 138 -17.41 -1.82 -7.67
C VAL A 138 -18.48 -2.61 -6.90
N GLU A 139 -19.76 -2.49 -7.28
CA GLU A 139 -20.87 -3.17 -6.59
C GLU A 139 -21.08 -4.61 -7.05
N ILE A 140 -20.53 -4.98 -8.21
CA ILE A 140 -20.64 -6.35 -8.76
C ILE A 140 -19.39 -7.20 -8.52
N ILE A 141 -18.31 -6.57 -8.02
CA ILE A 141 -17.07 -7.27 -7.67
C ILE A 141 -17.28 -8.04 -6.35
N VAL A 142 -16.89 -9.30 -6.35
CA VAL A 142 -16.92 -10.13 -5.14
C VAL A 142 -15.97 -9.56 -4.08
N ASP A 143 -16.48 -9.38 -2.86
CA ASP A 143 -15.78 -8.79 -1.71
C ASP A 143 -14.82 -9.77 -1.02
N SER A 144 -13.93 -10.39 -1.81
CA SER A 144 -12.92 -11.34 -1.36
C SER A 144 -11.54 -10.88 -1.85
N ALA A 145 -10.82 -10.17 -0.98
CA ALA A 145 -9.55 -9.58 -1.33
C ALA A 145 -8.45 -10.64 -1.39
N GLY A 146 -7.87 -10.82 -2.57
CA GLY A 146 -6.67 -11.63 -2.76
C GLY A 146 -5.42 -11.01 -2.11
N GLN A 147 -4.44 -11.85 -1.81
CA GLN A 147 -3.10 -11.41 -1.43
C GLN A 147 -2.04 -12.39 -1.94
N LYS A 148 -0.90 -11.86 -2.42
CA LYS A 148 0.22 -12.67 -2.93
C LYS A 148 1.30 -12.96 -1.87
N GLY A 149 1.10 -12.49 -0.63
CA GLY A 149 1.93 -12.83 0.51
C GLY A 149 2.83 -11.71 1.04
N THR A 150 3.22 -10.73 0.23
CA THR A 150 4.18 -9.68 0.64
C THR A 150 3.67 -8.81 1.80
N GLY A 151 2.40 -8.39 1.79
CA GLY A 151 1.81 -7.67 2.92
C GLY A 151 1.79 -8.50 4.22
N ARG A 152 1.53 -9.80 4.11
CA ARG A 152 1.62 -10.73 5.25
C ARG A 152 3.06 -10.90 5.74
N TRP A 153 4.04 -10.97 4.85
CA TRP A 153 5.45 -11.00 5.26
C TRP A 153 5.84 -9.73 6.01
N ALA A 154 5.43 -8.55 5.56
CA ALA A 154 5.68 -7.30 6.29
C ALA A 154 5.13 -7.34 7.73
N ALA A 155 3.91 -7.84 7.92
CA ALA A 155 3.32 -8.01 9.25
C ALA A 155 4.07 -9.04 10.11
N ILE A 156 4.51 -10.17 9.53
CA ILE A 156 5.29 -11.19 10.24
C ILE A 156 6.64 -10.62 10.68
N GLU A 157 7.36 -9.94 9.78
CA GLU A 157 8.67 -9.33 10.09
C GLU A 157 8.56 -8.28 11.18
N ALA A 158 7.53 -7.43 11.14
CA ALA A 158 7.27 -6.46 12.19
C ALA A 158 7.11 -7.13 13.57
N GLN A 159 6.34 -8.22 13.63
CA GLN A 159 6.14 -9.01 14.85
C GLN A 159 7.42 -9.72 15.32
N MET A 160 8.22 -10.27 14.39
CA MET A 160 9.51 -10.91 14.72
C MET A 160 10.51 -9.91 15.30
N LEU A 161 10.51 -8.67 14.82
CA LEU A 161 11.33 -7.57 15.33
C LEU A 161 10.77 -6.93 16.61
N GLY A 162 9.56 -7.29 17.04
CA GLY A 162 8.88 -6.68 18.18
C GLY A 162 8.46 -5.22 17.94
N ILE A 163 8.23 -4.83 16.68
CA ILE A 163 7.87 -3.46 16.28
C ILE A 163 6.39 -3.42 15.90
N PRO A 164 5.58 -2.55 16.53
CA PRO A 164 4.14 -2.52 16.26
C PRO A 164 3.85 -1.87 14.90
N ALA A 165 3.37 -2.66 13.94
CA ALA A 165 2.94 -2.20 12.62
C ALA A 165 1.42 -2.38 12.44
N THR A 166 0.65 -1.86 13.39
CA THR A 166 -0.76 -2.18 13.58
C THR A 166 -1.64 -1.86 12.38
N GLY A 167 -1.33 -0.83 11.59
CA GLY A 167 -2.07 -0.53 10.35
C GLY A 167 -1.86 -1.59 9.28
N ILE A 168 -0.62 -2.09 9.14
CA ILE A 168 -0.28 -3.17 8.20
C ILE A 168 -0.91 -4.48 8.65
N GLU A 169 -0.84 -4.78 9.95
CA GLU A 169 -1.44 -5.97 10.55
C GLU A 169 -2.97 -5.99 10.37
N ALA A 170 -3.64 -4.87 10.66
CA ALA A 170 -5.08 -4.73 10.47
C ALA A 170 -5.48 -4.93 8.99
N ALA A 171 -4.70 -4.39 8.06
CA ALA A 171 -4.95 -4.58 6.63
C ALA A 171 -4.83 -6.04 6.18
N VAL A 172 -3.84 -6.79 6.69
CA VAL A 172 -3.71 -8.23 6.43
C VAL A 172 -4.88 -9.02 7.02
N ALA A 173 -5.30 -8.66 8.24
CA ALA A 173 -6.45 -9.29 8.90
C ALA A 173 -7.75 -9.02 8.13
N ALA A 174 -8.00 -7.78 7.70
CA ALA A 174 -9.19 -7.39 6.94
C ALA A 174 -9.31 -8.18 5.63
N ARG A 175 -8.21 -8.37 4.89
CA ARG A 175 -8.19 -9.23 3.70
C ARG A 175 -8.54 -10.67 4.04
N SER A 176 -7.97 -11.21 5.12
CA SER A 176 -8.26 -12.56 5.58
C SER A 176 -9.74 -12.74 5.96
N ILE A 177 -10.33 -11.77 6.66
CA ILE A 177 -11.76 -11.75 7.00
C ILE A 177 -12.63 -11.68 5.74
N SER A 178 -12.25 -10.87 4.74
CA SER A 178 -13.00 -10.74 3.48
C SER A 178 -13.12 -12.09 2.74
N ALA A 179 -12.08 -12.93 2.80
CA ALA A 179 -12.07 -14.25 2.17
C ALA A 179 -13.03 -15.26 2.84
N LEU A 180 -13.48 -15.00 4.07
CA LEU A 180 -14.41 -15.85 4.82
C LEU A 180 -15.88 -15.59 4.43
N GLY A 181 -16.18 -15.39 3.14
CA GLY A 181 -17.49 -14.97 2.66
C GLY A 181 -18.67 -15.83 3.14
N GLY A 182 -18.50 -17.16 3.19
CA GLY A 182 -19.52 -18.07 3.71
C GLY A 182 -19.78 -17.90 5.22
N GLU A 183 -18.76 -17.62 6.01
CA GLU A 183 -18.90 -17.36 7.45
C GLU A 183 -19.48 -15.98 7.70
N ARG A 184 -19.03 -14.96 6.96
CA ARG A 184 -19.62 -13.61 6.99
C ARG A 184 -21.10 -13.63 6.65
N ALA A 185 -21.51 -14.38 5.63
CA ALA A 185 -22.92 -14.51 5.25
C ALA A 185 -23.77 -15.19 6.35
N LYS A 186 -23.22 -16.20 7.05
CA LYS A 186 -23.88 -16.82 8.20
C LYS A 186 -23.98 -15.85 9.38
N ALA A 187 -22.91 -15.13 9.69
CA ALA A 187 -22.88 -14.12 10.75
C ALA A 187 -23.87 -12.99 10.49
N ALA A 188 -23.95 -12.47 9.25
CA ALA A 188 -24.91 -11.44 8.88
C ALA A 188 -26.36 -11.86 9.13
N LYS A 189 -26.71 -13.13 8.87
CA LYS A 189 -28.03 -13.68 9.18
C LYS A 189 -28.26 -13.81 10.69
N ALA A 190 -27.26 -14.29 11.43
CA ALA A 190 -27.35 -14.47 12.88
C ALA A 190 -27.50 -13.14 13.63
N TYR A 191 -26.89 -12.07 13.13
CA TYR A 191 -26.88 -10.74 13.74
C TYR A 191 -27.79 -9.73 13.02
N ALA A 192 -28.73 -10.19 12.19
CA ALA A 192 -29.60 -9.32 11.39
C ALA A 192 -30.39 -8.30 12.24
N SER A 193 -30.71 -8.64 13.50
CA SER A 193 -31.42 -7.77 14.42
C SER A 193 -30.64 -6.53 14.87
N LEU A 194 -29.31 -6.52 14.74
CA LEU A 194 -28.50 -5.35 15.07
C LEU A 194 -28.67 -4.21 14.06
N GLY A 195 -29.01 -4.56 12.81
CA GLY A 195 -29.08 -3.60 11.70
C GLY A 195 -27.74 -2.94 11.37
N THR A 196 -27.75 -2.01 10.42
CA THR A 196 -26.61 -1.14 10.11
C THR A 196 -26.92 0.26 10.64
N PRO A 197 -26.13 0.79 11.60
CA PRO A 197 -26.33 2.15 12.09
C PRO A 197 -26.21 3.17 10.95
N LYS A 198 -27.19 4.07 10.85
CA LYS A 198 -27.07 5.26 10.01
C LYS A 198 -26.44 6.37 10.82
N LEU A 199 -25.46 7.06 10.24
CA LEU A 199 -24.83 8.20 10.89
C LEU A 199 -25.76 9.42 10.76
N ALA A 200 -25.95 10.15 11.86
CA ALA A 200 -26.71 11.39 11.88
C ALA A 200 -25.74 12.60 11.92
N GLY A 201 -26.14 13.74 11.35
CA GLY A 201 -25.35 14.98 11.44
C GLY A 201 -24.09 15.02 10.57
N THR A 202 -24.18 14.52 9.34
CA THR A 202 -23.03 14.31 8.45
C THR A 202 -23.04 15.39 7.37
N ASP A 203 -22.70 16.60 7.77
CA ASP A 203 -22.50 17.72 6.86
C ASP A 203 -21.07 17.68 6.26
N GLN A 204 -20.71 18.75 5.54
CA GLN A 204 -19.38 18.86 4.94
C GLN A 204 -18.24 18.73 5.98
N SER A 205 -18.44 19.21 7.22
CA SER A 205 -17.40 19.14 8.25
C SER A 205 -17.06 17.70 8.64
N PHE A 206 -18.04 16.79 8.55
CA PHE A 206 -17.80 15.36 8.78
C PHE A 206 -16.97 14.75 7.65
N ILE A 207 -17.24 15.11 6.39
CA ILE A 207 -16.46 14.65 5.23
C ILE A 207 -15.01 15.18 5.34
N ASP A 208 -14.84 16.44 5.72
CA ASP A 208 -13.51 17.03 5.93
C ASP A 208 -12.76 16.32 7.07
N ALA A 209 -13.45 15.93 8.14
CA ALA A 209 -12.87 15.15 9.23
C ALA A 209 -12.43 13.75 8.78
N LEU A 210 -13.15 13.11 7.86
CA LEU A 210 -12.74 11.85 7.25
C LEU A 210 -11.48 12.00 6.40
N GLU A 211 -11.33 13.11 5.66
CA GLU A 211 -10.11 13.43 4.91
C GLU A 211 -8.90 13.51 5.85
N GLN A 212 -9.05 14.27 6.95
CA GLN A 212 -8.00 14.42 7.96
C GLN A 212 -7.71 13.11 8.68
N GLY A 213 -8.74 12.30 8.96
CA GLY A 213 -8.59 10.96 9.54
C GLY A 213 -7.78 10.03 8.64
N LEU A 214 -8.07 10.03 7.33
CA LEU A 214 -7.30 9.26 6.34
C LEU A 214 -5.86 9.75 6.25
N LEU A 215 -5.63 11.07 6.21
CA LEU A 215 -4.28 11.65 6.19
C LEU A 215 -3.48 11.25 7.43
N ALA A 216 -4.07 11.36 8.62
CA ALA A 216 -3.44 10.96 9.87
C ALA A 216 -3.13 9.45 9.90
N GLY A 217 -4.07 8.63 9.43
CA GLY A 217 -3.87 7.18 9.30
C GLY A 217 -2.71 6.83 8.35
N LYS A 218 -2.61 7.51 7.21
CA LYS A 218 -1.47 7.36 6.29
C LYS A 218 -0.15 7.74 6.96
N ILE A 219 -0.08 8.88 7.64
CA ILE A 219 1.13 9.28 8.38
C ILE A 219 1.53 8.19 9.39
N ALA A 220 0.57 7.64 10.14
CA ALA A 220 0.82 6.57 11.10
C ALA A 220 1.33 5.28 10.42
N ALA A 221 0.70 4.85 9.32
CA ALA A 221 1.11 3.65 8.58
C ALA A 221 2.52 3.78 8.00
N TYR A 222 2.88 4.96 7.47
CA TYR A 222 4.24 5.23 7.01
C TYR A 222 5.22 5.25 8.18
N ALA A 223 4.90 5.93 9.30
CA ALA A 223 5.76 5.94 10.47
C ALA A 223 6.05 4.52 11.00
N GLN A 224 5.02 3.66 11.04
CA GLN A 224 5.14 2.25 11.42
C GLN A 224 6.05 1.47 10.44
N GLY A 225 5.80 1.57 9.13
CA GLY A 225 6.62 0.88 8.14
C GLY A 225 8.08 1.34 8.17
N PHE A 226 8.34 2.64 8.33
CA PHE A 226 9.70 3.17 8.47
C PHE A 226 10.36 2.73 9.78
N ALA A 227 9.61 2.61 10.88
CA ALA A 227 10.13 2.04 12.12
C ALA A 227 10.55 0.57 11.92
N VAL A 228 9.77 -0.23 11.20
CA VAL A 228 10.13 -1.62 10.86
C VAL A 228 11.40 -1.66 10.01
N MET A 229 11.54 -0.79 9.01
CA MET A 229 12.79 -0.70 8.22
C MET A 229 13.99 -0.30 9.06
N ALA A 230 13.83 0.65 9.98
CA ALA A 230 14.91 1.09 10.86
C ALA A 230 15.34 -0.05 11.81
N GLY A 231 14.37 -0.78 12.37
CA GLY A 231 14.62 -1.95 13.22
C GLY A 231 15.36 -3.06 12.49
N ALA A 232 14.88 -3.46 11.31
CA ALA A 232 15.56 -4.46 10.48
C ALA A 232 16.96 -4.01 10.07
N SER A 233 17.13 -2.73 9.74
CA SER A 233 18.43 -2.16 9.43
C SER A 233 19.41 -2.25 10.61
N ALA A 234 18.93 -2.06 11.85
CA ALA A 234 19.75 -2.19 13.05
C ALA A 234 20.08 -3.66 13.38
N GLU A 235 19.10 -4.56 13.30
CA GLU A 235 19.23 -6.00 13.55
C GLU A 235 20.26 -6.64 12.61
N HIS A 236 20.23 -6.27 11.32
CA HIS A 236 21.03 -6.90 10.27
C HIS A 236 22.26 -6.08 9.85
N GLY A 237 22.47 -4.90 10.41
CA GLY A 237 23.58 -4.01 10.02
C GLY A 237 23.50 -3.52 8.57
N TRP A 238 22.29 -3.43 8.00
CA TRP A 238 22.09 -3.09 6.58
C TRP A 238 22.31 -1.61 6.25
N ASN A 239 22.25 -0.73 7.25
CA ASN A 239 22.38 0.72 7.08
C ASN A 239 21.44 1.30 6.01
N ILE A 240 20.15 0.92 6.04
CA ILE A 240 19.15 1.37 5.07
C ILE A 240 19.00 2.90 5.13
N PRO A 241 19.23 3.63 4.01
CA PRO A 241 19.08 5.09 3.97
C PRO A 241 17.59 5.45 3.84
N LEU A 242 16.91 5.66 4.97
CA LEU A 242 15.46 5.90 5.00
C LEU A 242 15.03 7.13 4.19
N ASP A 243 15.83 8.19 4.18
CA ASP A 243 15.59 9.39 3.37
C ASP A 243 15.63 9.08 1.87
N THR A 244 16.60 8.28 1.43
CA THR A 244 16.74 7.83 0.04
C THR A 244 15.61 6.86 -0.33
N THR A 245 15.23 5.96 0.58
CA THR A 245 14.05 5.08 0.40
C THR A 245 12.78 5.90 0.15
N ALA A 246 12.55 6.96 0.93
CA ALA A 246 11.41 7.86 0.72
C ALA A 246 11.48 8.56 -0.64
N LYS A 247 12.66 9.04 -1.05
CA LYS A 247 12.87 9.72 -2.34
C LYS A 247 12.52 8.85 -3.54
N ILE A 248 12.86 7.56 -3.50
CA ILE A 248 12.60 6.63 -4.62
C ILE A 248 11.18 6.07 -4.64
N TRP A 249 10.35 6.37 -3.63
CA TRP A 249 8.93 6.02 -3.58
C TRP A 249 7.99 7.16 -4.01
N ARG A 250 8.55 8.32 -4.42
CA ARG A 250 7.80 9.43 -5.00
C ARG A 250 7.29 9.13 -6.40
#